data_AF-A0A377YVP8-F1
#
_entry.id   AF-A0A377YVP8-F1
#
_cell.length_a   1.000
_cell.length_b   1.000
_cell.length_c   1.000
_cell.angle_alpha   90.00
_cell.angle_beta   90.00
_cell.angle_gamma   90.00
#
_symmetry.space_group_name_H-M   'P 1'
#
loop_
_entity.id
_entity.type
_entity.pdbx_description
1 polymer ?
#
loop_
_entity_poly.entity_id
_entity_poly.type
_entity_poly.pdbx_seq_one_letter_code
_entity_poly.pdbx_strand_id
1 'polypeptide(L)'
;MTLYRFGPLLQDLDVWLLSEGTHLRPYETLGAHAATMDGVTGTRFSVWAPNARRVSVVGQFNYWDGRRHPMRFRKESGIWELFVPGAHNGQLYKFELIDAHGNLRVKADPYAFESQMRPESASLICDLRPKWNSQRTAERRTSLMPRSLSMKCISAPGAVIPIIISG
;
A
#
# COMPACT_ATOMS: atom_id res chain seq x y z
N MET A 1 11.46 15.95 -15.29
CA MET A 1 11.99 15.51 -13.97
C MET A 1 12.07 13.99 -14.01
N THR A 2 13.25 13.39 -14.07
CA THR A 2 13.39 11.93 -14.27
C THR A 2 13.12 11.20 -12.95
N LEU A 3 12.18 10.25 -12.95
CA LEU A 3 11.75 9.45 -11.77
C LEU A 3 12.90 8.69 -11.08
N TYR A 4 13.97 8.43 -11.83
CA TYR A 4 15.12 7.62 -11.40
C TYR A 4 16.28 8.43 -10.80
N ARG A 5 16.09 9.75 -10.60
CA ARG A 5 17.14 10.58 -10.00
C ARG A 5 17.29 10.33 -8.49
N PHE A 6 16.23 9.86 -7.84
CA PHE A 6 16.19 9.70 -6.40
C PHE A 6 16.95 8.44 -5.95
N GLY A 7 17.68 8.58 -4.84
CA GLY A 7 18.47 7.53 -4.22
C GLY A 7 17.63 6.37 -3.66
N PRO A 8 18.21 5.50 -2.82
CA PRO A 8 17.47 4.46 -2.11
C PRO A 8 16.29 5.07 -1.31
N LEU A 9 15.06 4.58 -1.56
CA LEU A 9 13.85 5.08 -0.89
C LEU A 9 13.62 4.43 0.49
N LEU A 10 14.09 3.19 0.61
CA LEU A 10 14.05 2.37 1.80
C LEU A 10 15.40 2.41 2.52
N GLN A 11 15.37 2.48 3.85
CA GLN A 11 16.55 2.36 4.70
C GLN A 11 17.07 0.93 4.70
N ASP A 12 18.39 0.75 4.78
CA ASP A 12 19.01 -0.58 4.68
C ASP A 12 18.58 -1.52 5.82
N LEU A 13 18.31 -0.97 7.01
CA LEU A 13 17.78 -1.73 8.14
C LEU A 13 16.38 -2.31 7.83
N ASP A 14 15.49 -1.51 7.24
CA ASP A 14 14.15 -1.97 6.88
C ASP A 14 14.20 -3.03 5.78
N VAL A 15 15.09 -2.84 4.80
CA VAL A 15 15.35 -3.82 3.73
C VAL A 15 15.80 -5.15 4.33
N TRP A 16 16.73 -5.11 5.29
CA TRP A 16 17.22 -6.29 5.98
C TRP A 16 16.11 -6.99 6.78
N LEU A 17 15.38 -6.26 7.64
CA LEU A 17 14.27 -6.79 8.44
C LEU A 17 13.15 -7.37 7.57
N LEU A 18 12.87 -6.76 6.41
CA LEU A 18 11.87 -7.26 5.46
C LEU A 18 12.35 -8.53 4.75
N SER A 19 13.65 -8.63 4.46
CA SER A 19 14.23 -9.84 3.86
C SER A 19 14.24 -11.03 4.81
N GLU A 20 14.46 -10.78 6.12
CA GLU A 20 14.42 -11.80 7.17
C GLU A 20 12.98 -12.15 7.59
N GLY A 21 12.01 -11.28 7.28
CA GLY A 21 10.62 -11.43 7.72
C GLY A 21 10.37 -11.08 9.18
N THR A 22 11.36 -10.48 9.85
CA THR A 22 11.30 -10.06 11.26
C THR A 22 10.70 -8.66 11.45
N HIS A 23 10.45 -7.94 10.35
CA HIS A 23 9.84 -6.62 10.39
C HIS A 23 8.40 -6.67 10.95
N LEU A 24 8.20 -6.18 12.17
CA LEU A 24 6.89 -6.21 12.85
C LEU A 24 5.83 -5.30 12.21
N ARG A 25 6.25 -4.29 11.44
CA ARG A 25 5.37 -3.28 10.83
C ARG A 25 5.61 -3.06 9.34
N PRO A 26 5.51 -4.10 8.50
CA PRO A 26 5.85 -3.98 7.09
C PRO A 26 4.97 -2.96 6.35
N TYR A 27 3.76 -2.68 6.86
CA TYR A 27 2.84 -1.67 6.33
C TYR A 27 3.32 -0.21 6.50
N GLU A 28 4.26 0.08 7.40
CA GLU A 28 4.87 1.42 7.50
C GLU A 28 5.84 1.67 6.34
N THR A 29 6.32 0.60 5.73
CA THR A 29 7.42 0.63 4.77
C THR A 29 6.94 0.27 3.36
N LEU A 30 6.14 -0.78 3.24
CA LEU A 30 5.48 -1.22 2.01
C LEU A 30 4.18 -0.45 1.77
N GLY A 31 3.76 -0.42 0.51
CA GLY A 31 2.58 0.30 0.05
C GLY A 31 2.89 1.67 -0.55
N ALA A 32 1.90 2.55 -0.56
CA ALA A 32 2.01 3.93 -1.00
C ALA A 32 2.11 4.87 0.21
N HIS A 33 3.17 5.68 0.26
CA HIS A 33 3.40 6.64 1.34
C HIS A 33 3.79 8.00 0.75
N ALA A 34 3.18 9.09 1.21
CA ALA A 34 3.62 10.41 0.80
C ALA A 34 5.05 10.67 1.27
N ALA A 35 5.88 11.22 0.39
CA ALA A 35 7.27 11.55 0.70
C ALA A 35 7.68 12.83 -0.05
N THR A 36 8.61 13.59 0.53
CA THR A 36 9.23 14.73 -0.14
C THR A 36 10.71 14.45 -0.29
N MET A 37 11.21 14.44 -1.52
CA MET A 37 12.61 14.17 -1.85
C MET A 37 13.19 15.33 -2.66
N ASP A 38 14.34 15.85 -2.25
CA ASP A 38 15.01 16.99 -2.89
C ASP A 38 14.09 18.19 -3.13
N GLY A 39 13.17 18.47 -2.19
CA GLY A 39 12.17 19.53 -2.29
C GLY A 39 10.98 19.24 -3.20
N VAL A 40 10.89 18.03 -3.77
CA VAL A 40 9.77 17.59 -4.62
C VAL A 40 8.84 16.69 -3.82
N THR A 41 7.57 17.10 -3.70
CA THR A 41 6.53 16.29 -3.07
C THR A 41 6.02 15.22 -4.05
N GLY A 42 5.83 14.02 -3.54
CA GLY A 42 5.32 12.89 -4.29
C GLY A 42 4.91 11.73 -3.40
N THR A 43 4.86 10.54 -3.99
CA THR A 43 4.53 9.31 -3.27
C THR A 43 5.60 8.26 -3.56
N ARG A 44 6.12 7.62 -2.51
CA ARG A 44 6.93 6.41 -2.64
C ARG A 44 6.00 5.20 -2.68
N PHE A 45 6.20 4.35 -3.67
CA PHE A 45 5.53 3.07 -3.81
C PHE A 45 6.54 1.97 -3.53
N SER A 46 6.18 1.00 -2.70
CA SER A 46 7.02 -0.16 -2.39
C SER A 46 6.18 -1.42 -2.34
N VAL A 47 6.57 -2.48 -3.05
CA VAL A 47 5.83 -3.74 -3.08
C VAL A 47 6.78 -4.93 -3.07
N TRP A 48 6.44 -5.95 -2.29
CA TRP A 48 7.19 -7.20 -2.26
C TRP A 48 6.72 -8.13 -3.38
N ALA A 49 7.61 -8.41 -4.33
CA ALA A 49 7.32 -9.27 -5.48
C ALA A 49 8.61 -9.90 -6.04
N PRO A 50 9.27 -10.82 -5.29
CA PRO A 50 10.57 -11.37 -5.67
C PRO A 50 10.55 -12.13 -7.00
N ASN A 51 9.43 -12.76 -7.33
CA ASN A 51 9.28 -13.58 -8.54
C ASN A 51 8.79 -12.79 -9.78
N ALA A 52 8.53 -11.48 -9.64
CA ALA A 52 8.13 -10.65 -10.76
C ALA A 52 9.35 -10.32 -11.64
N ARG A 53 9.16 -10.29 -12.97
CA ARG A 53 10.19 -9.85 -13.91
C ARG A 53 10.22 -8.34 -14.07
N ARG A 54 9.05 -7.71 -13.92
CA ARG A 54 8.86 -6.27 -13.97
C ARG A 54 7.70 -5.91 -13.09
N VAL A 55 7.82 -4.81 -12.36
CA VAL A 55 6.69 -4.16 -11.69
C VAL A 55 6.65 -2.70 -12.12
N SER A 56 5.46 -2.17 -12.30
CA SER A 56 5.20 -0.80 -12.72
C SER A 56 3.99 -0.27 -11.98
N VAL A 57 4.01 1.01 -11.63
CA VAL A 57 2.87 1.64 -10.95
C VAL A 57 1.96 2.23 -12.02
N VAL A 58 0.67 1.92 -11.98
CA VAL A 58 -0.35 2.49 -12.86
C VAL A 58 -1.43 3.18 -12.04
N GLY A 59 -1.93 4.31 -12.52
CA GLY A 59 -2.89 5.12 -11.79
C GLY A 59 -3.33 6.35 -12.56
N GLN A 60 -4.04 7.24 -11.88
CA GLN A 60 -4.57 8.47 -12.51
C GLN A 60 -3.44 9.40 -13.01
N PHE A 61 -2.34 9.49 -12.27
CA PHE A 61 -1.20 10.36 -12.61
C PHE A 61 -0.46 9.94 -13.90
N ASN A 62 -0.64 8.71 -14.37
CA ASN A 62 -0.03 8.22 -15.60
C ASN A 62 -1.02 7.69 -16.63
N TYR A 63 -2.30 8.06 -16.52
CA TYR A 63 -3.36 7.58 -17.43
C TYR A 63 -3.40 6.05 -17.53
N TRP A 64 -3.09 5.35 -16.43
CA TRP A 64 -3.02 3.88 -16.38
C TRP A 64 -1.97 3.23 -17.31
N ASP A 65 -0.96 3.97 -17.76
CA ASP A 65 0.11 3.45 -18.61
C ASP A 65 1.32 2.95 -17.81
N GLY A 66 1.49 1.62 -17.75
CA GLY A 66 2.58 0.93 -17.05
C GLY A 66 3.96 1.13 -17.66
N ARG A 67 4.06 1.61 -18.91
CA ARG A 67 5.35 1.85 -19.58
C ARG A 67 6.07 3.09 -19.05
N ARG A 68 5.33 4.01 -18.41
CA ARG A 68 5.85 5.30 -17.92
C ARG A 68 6.54 5.22 -16.57
N HIS A 69 6.10 4.30 -15.70
CA HIS A 69 6.55 4.22 -14.30
C HIS A 69 7.03 2.80 -13.92
N PRO A 70 8.07 2.24 -14.58
CA PRO A 70 8.69 1.01 -14.12
C PRO A 70 9.40 1.19 -12.76
N MET A 71 9.19 0.26 -11.84
CA MET A 71 9.80 0.28 -10.51
C MET A 71 11.23 -0.25 -10.54
N ARG A 72 12.06 0.23 -9.60
CA ARG A 72 13.42 -0.27 -9.38
C ARG A 72 13.35 -1.52 -8.51
N PHE A 73 14.01 -2.59 -8.96
CA PHE A 73 14.11 -3.84 -8.20
C PHE A 73 15.31 -3.84 -7.26
N ARG A 74 15.09 -4.10 -5.96
CA ARG A 74 16.16 -4.39 -5.01
C ARG A 74 16.34 -5.89 -4.86
N LYS A 75 17.46 -6.39 -5.40
CA LYS A 75 17.79 -7.82 -5.40
C LYS A 75 17.97 -8.41 -4.01
N GLU A 76 18.40 -7.61 -3.04
CA GLU A 76 18.71 -8.05 -1.67
C GLU A 76 17.45 -8.47 -0.89
N SER A 77 16.30 -7.83 -1.15
CA SER A 77 15.05 -8.07 -0.41
C SER A 77 13.90 -8.58 -1.28
N GLY A 78 14.03 -8.55 -2.61
CA GLY A 78 12.92 -8.87 -3.51
C GLY A 78 11.83 -7.80 -3.55
N ILE A 79 12.15 -6.58 -3.10
CA ILE A 79 11.24 -5.43 -3.05
C ILE A 79 11.41 -4.59 -4.31
N TRP A 80 10.28 -4.12 -4.84
CA TRP A 80 10.21 -3.13 -5.90
C TRP A 80 9.86 -1.78 -5.30
N GLU A 81 10.61 -0.74 -5.65
CA GLU A 81 10.39 0.61 -5.14
C GLU A 81 10.37 1.64 -6.27
N LEU A 82 9.57 2.70 -6.13
CA LEU A 82 9.55 3.84 -7.05
C LEU A 82 9.05 5.10 -6.35
N PHE A 83 9.66 6.24 -6.65
CA PHE A 83 9.15 7.54 -6.22
C PHE A 83 8.51 8.25 -7.41
N VAL A 84 7.25 8.64 -7.26
CA VAL A 84 6.50 9.37 -8.28
C VAL A 84 6.26 10.81 -7.81
N PRO A 85 6.91 11.81 -8.42
CA PRO A 85 6.69 13.21 -8.12
C PRO A 85 5.31 13.63 -8.63
N GLY A 86 4.61 14.45 -7.85
CA GLY A 86 3.24 14.91 -8.18
C GLY A 86 2.12 13.90 -7.89
N ALA A 87 2.46 12.66 -7.51
CA ALA A 87 1.49 11.76 -6.92
C ALA A 87 1.08 12.27 -5.53
N HIS A 88 -0.23 12.34 -5.27
CA HIS A 88 -0.78 12.90 -4.04
C HIS A 88 -1.90 12.04 -3.48
N ASN A 89 -2.20 12.26 -2.19
CA ASN A 89 -3.28 11.56 -1.49
C ASN A 89 -4.63 11.74 -2.21
N GLY A 90 -5.43 10.68 -2.23
CA GLY A 90 -6.71 10.64 -2.95
C GLY A 90 -6.62 10.07 -4.36
N GLN A 91 -5.41 9.95 -4.93
CA GLN A 91 -5.26 9.38 -6.26
C GLN A 91 -5.33 7.85 -6.25
N LEU A 92 -5.83 7.30 -7.35
CA LEU A 92 -6.02 5.88 -7.53
C LEU A 92 -4.82 5.25 -8.22
N TYR A 93 -4.40 4.08 -7.73
CA TYR A 93 -3.29 3.32 -8.29
C TYR A 93 -3.53 1.80 -8.22
N LYS A 94 -2.76 1.07 -9.03
CA LYS A 94 -2.60 -0.39 -9.05
C LYS A 94 -1.14 -0.71 -9.43
N PHE A 95 -0.73 -1.94 -9.20
CA PHE A 95 0.55 -2.46 -9.69
C PHE A 95 0.33 -3.30 -10.95
N GLU A 96 0.98 -2.91 -12.03
CA GLU A 96 1.15 -3.74 -13.21
C GLU A 96 2.44 -4.55 -13.04
N LEU A 97 2.34 -5.88 -13.10
CA LEU A 97 3.50 -6.76 -13.00
C LEU A 97 3.52 -7.78 -14.12
N ILE A 98 4.74 -8.12 -14.55
CA ILE A 98 5.01 -9.22 -15.46
C ILE A 98 5.49 -10.39 -14.59
N ASP A 99 4.76 -11.50 -14.62
CA ASP A 99 5.13 -12.69 -13.87
C ASP A 99 6.39 -13.38 -14.44
N ALA A 100 6.87 -14.42 -13.77
CA ALA A 100 8.02 -15.20 -14.23
C ALA A 100 7.80 -15.82 -15.63
N HIS A 101 6.56 -16.10 -16.00
CA HIS A 101 6.16 -16.67 -17.30
C HIS A 101 5.98 -15.61 -18.39
N GLY A 102 6.08 -14.31 -18.07
CA GLY A 102 5.89 -13.22 -19.02
C GLY A 102 4.45 -12.71 -19.15
N ASN A 103 3.51 -13.19 -18.34
CA ASN A 103 2.13 -12.71 -18.38
C ASN A 103 2.00 -11.37 -17.65
N LEU A 104 1.28 -10.45 -18.28
CA LEU A 104 0.90 -9.18 -17.67
C LEU A 104 -0.26 -9.38 -16.70
N ARG A 105 -0.11 -8.90 -15.47
CA ARG A 105 -1.14 -8.93 -14.43
C ARG A 105 -1.24 -7.55 -13.79
N VAL A 106 -2.47 -7.08 -13.58
CA VAL A 106 -2.72 -5.88 -12.79
C VAL A 106 -3.29 -6.32 -11.44
N LYS A 107 -2.64 -5.89 -10.35
CA LYS A 107 -3.05 -6.22 -8.99
C LYS A 107 -3.25 -4.96 -8.17
N ALA A 108 -4.24 -5.00 -7.29
CA ALA A 108 -4.36 -4.03 -6.20
C ALA A 108 -3.18 -4.22 -5.22
N ASP A 109 -2.86 -3.17 -4.49
CA ASP A 109 -1.82 -3.22 -3.47
C ASP A 109 -2.30 -4.00 -2.24
N PRO A 110 -1.59 -5.07 -1.81
CA PRO A 110 -1.91 -5.80 -0.59
C PRO A 110 -1.86 -4.95 0.68
N TYR A 111 -1.04 -3.89 0.69
CA TYR A 111 -0.82 -2.99 1.82
C TYR A 111 -1.57 -1.65 1.65
N ALA A 112 -2.56 -1.57 0.76
CA ALA A 112 -3.38 -0.38 0.62
C ALA A 112 -4.19 -0.09 1.89
N PHE A 113 -4.13 1.15 2.37
CA PHE A 113 -4.96 1.60 3.49
C PHE A 113 -6.42 1.80 3.08
N GLU A 114 -6.64 2.29 1.86
CA GLU A 114 -7.97 2.54 1.31
C GLU A 114 -8.07 1.97 -0.10
N SER A 115 -9.27 1.52 -0.47
CA SER A 115 -9.57 0.95 -1.78
C SER A 115 -10.90 1.47 -2.27
N GLN A 116 -11.08 1.50 -3.60
CA GLN A 116 -12.36 1.86 -4.20
C GLN A 116 -13.48 0.92 -3.75
N MET A 117 -14.69 1.46 -3.72
CA MET A 117 -15.89 0.67 -3.51
C MET A 117 -16.11 -0.27 -4.69
N ARG A 118 -16.59 -1.48 -4.39
CA ARG A 118 -16.98 -2.45 -5.42
C ARG A 118 -17.97 -1.82 -6.40
N PRO A 119 -17.89 -2.14 -7.72
CA PRO A 119 -17.11 -3.22 -8.34
C PRO A 119 -15.64 -2.91 -8.62
N GLU A 120 -15.20 -1.68 -8.40
CA GLU A 120 -13.83 -1.25 -8.66
C GLU A 120 -12.82 -1.82 -7.66
N SER A 121 -11.56 -1.92 -8.08
CA SER A 121 -10.49 -2.61 -7.33
C SER A 121 -9.19 -1.80 -7.19
N ALA A 122 -9.22 -0.50 -7.48
CA ALA A 122 -8.02 0.31 -7.33
C ALA A 122 -7.76 0.67 -5.87
N SER A 123 -6.49 0.72 -5.52
CA SER A 123 -6.00 1.21 -4.24
C SER A 123 -5.93 2.73 -4.29
N LEU A 124 -6.15 3.39 -3.15
CA LEU A 124 -6.10 4.84 -3.02
C LEU A 124 -4.86 5.23 -2.21
N ILE A 125 -4.13 6.24 -2.69
CA ILE A 125 -2.98 6.79 -1.96
C ILE A 125 -3.52 7.51 -0.72
N CYS A 126 -3.19 7.00 0.45
CA CYS A 126 -3.61 7.56 1.73
C CYS A 126 -2.44 7.50 2.71
N ASP A 127 -2.25 8.56 3.48
CA ASP A 127 -1.23 8.57 4.52
C ASP A 127 -1.66 7.73 5.72
N LEU A 128 -0.66 7.18 6.41
CA LEU A 128 -0.85 6.54 7.70
C LEU A 128 -1.56 7.49 8.65
N ARG A 129 -2.71 7.04 9.19
CA ARG A 129 -3.43 7.81 10.21
C ARG A 129 -2.54 8.05 11.42
N PRO A 130 -2.66 9.22 12.08
CA PRO A 130 -1.89 9.52 13.29
C PRO A 130 -2.16 8.45 14.35
N LYS A 131 -1.10 8.06 15.07
CA LYS A 131 -1.21 7.12 16.20
C LYS A 131 -2.16 7.73 17.21
N TRP A 132 -3.26 7.03 17.48
CA TRP A 132 -4.23 7.47 18.46
C TRP A 132 -3.57 7.43 19.86
N ASN A 133 -3.55 8.56 20.55
CA ASN A 133 -2.98 8.69 21.88
C ASN A 133 -3.90 8.04 22.93
N SER A 134 -3.95 6.70 22.98
CA SER A 134 -4.66 5.93 24.01
C SER A 134 -3.84 5.84 25.30
N GLN A 135 -3.34 6.95 25.84
CA GLN A 135 -2.64 6.91 27.13
C GLN A 135 -3.57 6.54 28.29
N ARG A 136 -4.89 6.74 28.17
CA ARG A 136 -5.85 6.49 29.25
C ARG A 136 -6.50 5.09 29.30
N THR A 137 -6.33 4.24 28.30
CA THR A 137 -7.09 2.98 28.20
C THR A 137 -6.26 1.73 28.50
N ALA A 138 -4.95 1.77 28.28
CA ALA A 138 -4.08 0.60 28.49
C ALA A 138 -3.99 0.19 29.97
N GLU A 139 -3.91 1.16 30.88
CA GLU A 139 -3.78 0.93 32.33
C GLU A 139 -4.99 0.18 32.94
N ARG A 140 -6.20 0.39 32.40
CA ARG A 140 -7.41 -0.32 32.85
C ARG A 140 -7.54 -1.74 32.30
N ARG A 141 -6.85 -2.08 31.19
CA ARG A 141 -6.93 -3.43 30.60
C ARG A 141 -6.01 -4.42 31.29
N THR A 142 -4.82 -3.98 31.72
CA THR A 142 -3.85 -4.85 32.39
C THR A 142 -4.32 -5.28 33.79
N SER A 143 -5.18 -4.49 34.44
CA SER A 143 -5.66 -4.73 35.81
C SER A 143 -6.98 -5.51 35.89
N LEU A 144 -7.67 -5.77 34.77
CA LEU A 144 -8.95 -6.48 34.74
C LEU A 144 -8.77 -7.85 34.10
N MET A 145 -8.87 -8.93 34.91
CA MET A 145 -9.11 -10.26 34.36
C MET A 145 -10.39 -10.22 33.51
N PRO A 146 -10.38 -10.77 32.28
CA PRO A 146 -11.56 -10.77 31.43
C PRO A 146 -12.65 -11.62 32.09
N ARG A 147 -13.63 -10.97 32.72
CA ARG A 147 -14.92 -11.60 33.06
C ARG A 147 -15.66 -11.91 31.76
N SER A 148 -16.56 -12.90 31.79
CA SER A 148 -17.35 -13.36 30.64
C SER A 148 -17.78 -12.21 29.72
N LEU A 149 -17.10 -12.07 28.58
CA LEU A 149 -17.44 -11.07 27.57
C LEU A 149 -18.58 -11.61 26.72
N SER A 150 -19.72 -10.91 26.71
CA SER A 150 -20.71 -11.08 25.66
C SER A 150 -20.21 -10.34 24.41
N MET A 151 -19.77 -11.10 23.41
CA MET A 151 -19.29 -10.55 22.14
C MET A 151 -20.49 -10.26 21.25
N LYS A 152 -20.80 -8.97 21.04
CA LYS A 152 -21.87 -8.56 20.13
C LYS A 152 -21.25 -8.21 18.77
N CYS A 153 -21.42 -9.09 17.78
CA CYS A 153 -21.06 -8.79 16.41
C CYS A 153 -21.98 -7.67 15.88
N ILE A 154 -21.37 -6.55 15.50
CA ILE A 154 -22.06 -5.44 14.84
C ILE A 154 -21.62 -5.49 13.37
N SER A 155 -22.54 -5.82 12.47
CA SER A 155 -22.32 -5.64 11.03
C SER A 155 -22.41 -4.15 10.72
N ALA A 156 -21.35 -3.57 10.16
CA ALA A 156 -21.38 -2.19 9.69
C ALA A 156 -22.38 -2.06 8.52
N PRO A 157 -23.37 -1.14 8.59
CA PRO A 157 -24.32 -0.93 7.50
C PRO A 157 -23.66 -0.10 6.39
N GLY A 158 -23.47 -0.69 5.20
CA GLY A 158 -22.83 0.03 4.09
C GLY A 158 -22.63 -0.73 2.78
N ALA A 159 -23.30 -1.87 2.57
CA ALA A 159 -23.29 -2.57 1.29
C ALA A 159 -24.72 -2.68 0.75
N VAL A 160 -25.24 -1.58 0.18
CA VAL A 160 -26.49 -1.61 -0.60
C VAL A 160 -26.09 -1.68 -2.06
N ILE A 161 -26.17 -2.87 -2.64
CA ILE A 161 -26.14 -3.09 -4.10
C ILE A 161 -27.60 -3.11 -4.54
N PRO A 162 -28.08 -2.21 -5.41
CA PRO A 162 -29.43 -2.30 -5.93
C PRO A 162 -29.50 -3.43 -6.96
N ILE A 163 -30.18 -4.53 -6.62
CA ILE A 163 -30.59 -5.53 -7.59
C ILE A 163 -31.84 -4.99 -8.29
N ILE A 164 -31.70 -4.71 -9.58
CA ILE A 164 -32.79 -4.39 -10.49
C ILE A 164 -33.66 -5.65 -10.63
N ILE A 165 -34.93 -5.56 -10.23
CA ILE A 165 -35.94 -6.54 -10.60
C ILE A 165 -36.67 -5.93 -11.82
N SER A 166 -36.39 -6.44 -13.02
CA SER A 166 -37.29 -6.21 -14.17
C SER A 166 -38.56 -7.04 -13.95
N GLY A 167 -39.71 -6.43 -14.22
CA GLY A 167 -41.04 -7.04 -14.11
C GLY A 167 -41.41 -7.97 -15.24
#